data_AF-M5TT18-F1
#
_entry.id   AF-M5TT18-F1
#
_cell.length_a   1.000
_cell.length_b   1.000
_cell.length_c   1.000
_cell.angle_alpha   90.00
_cell.angle_beta   90.00
_cell.angle_gamma   90.00
#
_symmetry.space_group_name_H-M   'P 1'
#
loop_
_entity.id
_entity.type
_entity.pdbx_description
1 polymer ?
#
loop_
_entity_poly.entity_id
_entity_poly.type
_entity_poly.pdbx_seq_one_letter_code
_entity_poly.pdbx_strand_id
1 'polypeptide(L)'
;MKADYGVPTDGSTDISAVLQGAIDELSENGGGMLTIPAGSYTFSNIQLRSNVHIGIDHQATLIPHVGQTVKNTTLFELGKADEEIENVSIRGLGGRFTVKFFEYAKGLQVVSTGNVKNFYIANFHCIDAKTALSCVNFNATEIESGGSGMPNQGTVENISVENAHYGYGAVQTQAAKNVLFKNLSGTGGATLRFETGLTKMNDAQFGGLFNLVGENIECTNGNCAVMISPHAMTNGVVRVDGVKSVGCGFAVRIEGGFVSKKYATAGLKPGTFAEGSYVKNIEATFGEHAQLKQKHLPYMPLELMNSVRIPEEAEFATPFIGPSIATVLNDANYRVDVENVTAHGFQFADDVVTEPVPGHKKRQKSNKSNRPQSDR
;
A
#
# COMPACT_ATOMS: atom_id res chain seq x y z
N MET A 1 -2.48 24.77 -16.45
CA MET A 1 -1.18 25.09 -15.80
C MET A 1 -0.25 25.97 -16.65
N LYS A 2 0.26 25.54 -17.81
CA LYS A 2 1.24 26.34 -18.57
C LYS A 2 0.64 27.61 -19.20
N ALA A 3 -0.49 27.46 -19.91
CA ALA A 3 -1.12 28.57 -20.62
C ALA A 3 -1.67 29.64 -19.66
N ASP A 4 -2.33 29.19 -18.60
CA ASP A 4 -3.10 30.10 -17.71
C ASP A 4 -2.25 30.65 -16.57
N TYR A 5 -1.26 29.89 -16.07
CA TYR A 5 -0.47 30.26 -14.89
C TYR A 5 1.04 30.43 -15.18
N GLY A 6 1.47 30.31 -16.43
CA GLY A 6 2.86 30.56 -16.83
C GLY A 6 3.91 29.63 -16.21
N VAL A 7 3.49 28.45 -15.75
CA VAL A 7 4.34 27.54 -14.97
C VAL A 7 5.46 26.94 -15.82
N PRO A 8 6.74 27.01 -15.37
CA PRO A 8 7.86 26.36 -16.06
C PRO A 8 7.70 24.85 -16.08
N THR A 9 8.13 24.21 -17.17
CA THR A 9 7.91 22.78 -17.43
C THR A 9 9.21 21.97 -17.40
N ASP A 10 10.25 22.51 -16.77
CA ASP A 10 11.60 21.92 -16.68
C ASP A 10 11.89 21.27 -15.32
N GLY A 11 10.94 21.34 -14.37
CA GLY A 11 11.07 20.79 -13.02
C GLY A 11 12.06 21.55 -12.12
N SER A 12 12.59 22.69 -12.56
CA SER A 12 13.64 23.43 -11.84
C SER A 12 13.12 24.21 -10.64
N THR A 13 11.81 24.50 -10.61
CA THR A 13 11.19 25.39 -9.64
C THR A 13 10.08 24.67 -8.89
N ASP A 14 9.95 24.95 -7.58
CA ASP A 14 8.80 24.51 -6.80
C ASP A 14 7.55 25.30 -7.22
N ILE A 15 6.53 24.58 -7.69
CA ILE A 15 5.27 25.17 -8.17
C ILE A 15 4.12 24.96 -7.19
N SER A 16 4.39 24.47 -5.97
CA SER A 16 3.35 24.05 -5.02
C SER A 16 2.30 25.13 -4.76
N ALA A 17 2.73 26.38 -4.54
CA ALA A 17 1.83 27.50 -4.28
C ALA A 17 0.93 27.84 -5.48
N VAL A 18 1.48 27.79 -6.70
CA VAL A 18 0.73 28.08 -7.93
C VAL A 18 -0.28 26.98 -8.22
N LEU A 19 0.13 25.72 -8.06
CA LEU A 19 -0.75 24.57 -8.25
C LEU A 19 -1.89 24.55 -7.23
N GLN A 20 -1.62 24.85 -5.95
CA GLN A 20 -2.66 24.96 -4.94
C GLN A 20 -3.63 26.10 -5.25
N GLY A 21 -3.13 27.28 -5.61
CA GLY A 21 -3.98 28.43 -5.97
C GLY A 21 -4.92 28.13 -7.14
N ALA A 22 -4.44 27.42 -8.17
CA ALA A 22 -5.27 27.01 -9.30
C ALA A 22 -6.38 26.02 -8.91
N ILE A 23 -6.11 25.14 -7.94
CA ILE A 23 -7.10 24.19 -7.40
C ILE A 23 -8.16 24.93 -6.59
N ASP A 24 -7.73 25.86 -5.72
CA ASP A 24 -8.64 26.64 -4.89
C ASP A 24 -9.55 27.52 -5.77
N GLU A 25 -8.99 28.20 -6.79
CA GLU A 25 -9.75 28.98 -7.77
C GLU A 25 -10.80 28.12 -8.52
N LEU A 26 -10.42 26.93 -8.98
CA LEU A 26 -11.37 26.02 -9.64
C LEU A 26 -12.49 25.59 -8.69
N SER A 27 -12.15 25.29 -7.44
CA SER A 27 -13.14 24.89 -6.44
C SER A 27 -14.12 26.03 -6.12
N GLU A 28 -13.63 27.26 -5.97
CA GLU A 28 -14.45 28.45 -5.74
C GLU A 28 -15.41 28.72 -6.91
N ASN A 29 -15.02 28.32 -8.12
CA ASN A 29 -15.83 28.42 -9.34
C ASN A 29 -16.71 27.17 -9.59
N GLY A 30 -16.90 26.30 -8.60
CA GLY A 30 -17.81 25.16 -8.67
C GLY A 30 -17.18 23.84 -9.13
N GLY A 31 -15.85 23.81 -9.29
CA GLY A 31 -15.08 22.65 -9.70
C GLY A 31 -14.64 22.69 -11.17
N GLY A 32 -14.02 21.61 -11.61
CA GLY A 32 -13.50 21.49 -12.98
C GLY A 32 -12.27 20.62 -13.07
N MET A 33 -11.62 20.65 -14.24
CA MET A 33 -10.39 19.89 -14.48
C MET A 33 -9.19 20.81 -14.63
N LEU A 34 -8.20 20.68 -13.74
CA LEU A 34 -6.89 21.28 -13.89
C LEU A 34 -5.99 20.36 -14.71
N THR A 35 -5.47 20.89 -15.82
CA THR A 35 -4.56 20.13 -16.69
C THR A 35 -3.09 20.49 -16.44
N ILE A 36 -2.29 19.47 -16.17
CA ILE A 36 -0.83 19.52 -16.11
C ILE A 36 -0.31 19.00 -17.46
N PRO A 37 0.19 19.87 -18.36
CA PRO A 37 0.63 19.46 -19.69
C PRO A 37 1.96 18.69 -19.62
N ALA A 38 2.46 18.21 -20.77
CA ALA A 38 3.77 17.58 -20.87
C ALA A 38 4.89 18.47 -20.29
N GLY A 39 5.81 17.87 -19.52
CA GLY A 39 6.87 18.59 -18.83
C GLY A 39 7.32 17.93 -17.53
N SER A 40 8.32 18.50 -16.88
CA SER A 40 8.72 18.13 -15.53
C SER A 40 8.21 19.16 -14.53
N TYR A 41 7.68 18.71 -13.39
CA TYR A 41 7.09 19.57 -12.37
C TYR A 41 7.50 19.15 -10.97
N THR A 42 7.95 20.11 -10.19
CA THR A 42 8.39 19.90 -8.81
C THR A 42 7.38 20.54 -7.85
N PHE A 43 6.73 19.74 -7.01
CA PHE A 43 5.78 20.24 -6.01
C PHE A 43 5.55 19.22 -4.89
N SER A 44 4.84 19.64 -3.83
CA SER A 44 4.41 18.76 -2.75
C SER A 44 3.21 19.34 -2.00
N ASN A 45 2.55 18.49 -1.22
CA ASN A 45 1.50 18.81 -0.27
C ASN A 45 0.31 19.56 -0.90
N ILE A 46 -0.08 19.16 -2.11
CA ILE A 46 -1.23 19.71 -2.82
C ILE A 46 -2.50 19.10 -2.21
N GLN A 47 -3.35 19.96 -1.66
CA GLN A 47 -4.63 19.58 -1.06
C GLN A 47 -5.72 19.74 -2.11
N LEU A 48 -6.35 18.63 -2.47
CA LEU A 48 -7.49 18.64 -3.38
C LEU A 48 -8.74 19.15 -2.68
N ARG A 49 -9.61 19.78 -3.46
CA ARG A 49 -10.93 20.28 -3.06
C ARG A 49 -12.03 19.50 -3.77
N SER A 50 -13.23 19.53 -3.22
CA SER A 50 -14.39 18.87 -3.83
C SER A 50 -14.62 19.33 -5.28
N ASN A 51 -15.05 18.41 -6.14
CA ASN A 51 -15.35 18.65 -7.56
C ASN A 51 -14.14 19.08 -8.42
N VAL A 52 -12.92 18.95 -7.91
CA VAL A 52 -11.69 19.23 -8.68
C VAL A 52 -11.05 17.94 -9.18
N HIS A 53 -10.73 17.95 -10.48
CA HIS A 53 -10.10 16.85 -11.19
C HIS A 53 -8.72 17.26 -11.71
N ILE A 54 -7.69 16.47 -11.44
CA ILE A 54 -6.34 16.68 -11.97
C ILE A 54 -6.15 15.74 -13.16
N GLY A 55 -5.96 16.32 -14.35
CA GLY A 55 -5.60 15.62 -15.57
C GLY A 55 -4.14 15.88 -15.92
N ILE A 56 -3.33 14.83 -15.98
CA ILE A 56 -1.88 14.94 -16.15
C ILE A 56 -1.49 14.31 -17.48
N ASP A 57 -0.81 15.05 -18.35
CA ASP A 57 -0.35 14.49 -19.62
C ASP A 57 0.57 13.28 -19.38
N HIS A 58 0.41 12.20 -20.16
CA HIS A 58 1.26 11.01 -20.08
C HIS A 58 2.77 11.30 -20.26
N GLN A 59 3.15 12.40 -20.90
CA GLN A 59 4.55 12.84 -21.04
C GLN A 59 5.02 13.70 -19.86
N ALA A 60 4.19 13.93 -18.85
CA ALA A 60 4.57 14.65 -17.65
C ALA A 60 5.37 13.76 -16.68
N THR A 61 6.35 14.37 -16.01
CA THR A 61 7.08 13.79 -14.89
C THR A 61 6.87 14.64 -13.64
N LEU A 62 6.36 14.03 -12.58
CA LEU A 62 6.21 14.66 -11.28
C LEU A 62 7.39 14.33 -10.37
N ILE A 63 7.93 15.34 -9.70
CA ILE A 63 9.06 15.23 -8.80
C ILE A 63 8.63 15.81 -7.44
N PRO A 64 8.76 15.06 -6.33
CA PRO A 64 8.48 15.61 -5.01
C PRO A 64 9.39 16.77 -4.66
N HIS A 65 8.79 17.92 -4.34
CA HIS A 65 9.52 18.99 -3.66
C HIS A 65 9.74 18.60 -2.20
N VAL A 66 10.99 18.48 -1.78
CA VAL A 66 11.35 18.19 -0.38
C VAL A 66 12.04 19.40 0.24
N GLY A 67 11.57 19.80 1.41
CA GLY A 67 12.21 20.84 2.21
C GLY A 67 13.49 20.33 2.89
N GLN A 68 14.18 21.25 3.57
CA GLN A 68 15.40 20.92 4.33
C GLN A 68 15.14 20.01 5.54
N THR A 69 13.93 20.05 6.09
CA THR A 69 13.55 19.20 7.22
C THR A 69 13.14 17.81 6.73
N VAL A 70 13.70 16.79 7.35
CA VAL A 70 13.47 15.38 7.03
C VAL A 70 12.08 14.93 7.50
N LYS A 71 11.10 14.94 6.60
CA LYS A 71 9.68 14.56 6.88
C LYS A 71 9.10 13.72 5.75
N ASN A 72 8.07 12.90 6.05
CA ASN A 72 7.31 12.27 4.97
C ASN A 72 6.70 13.36 4.07
N THR A 73 6.71 13.13 2.76
CA THR A 73 6.24 14.09 1.76
C THR A 73 5.23 13.41 0.84
N THR A 74 4.14 14.12 0.58
CA THR A 74 3.04 13.67 -0.28
C THR A 74 2.95 14.60 -1.47
N LEU A 75 2.67 14.10 -2.68
CA LEU A 75 2.35 14.99 -3.81
C LEU A 75 0.92 15.53 -3.69
N PHE A 76 -0.06 14.64 -3.53
CA PHE A 76 -1.48 14.98 -3.43
C PHE A 76 -2.14 14.41 -2.17
N GLU A 77 -2.87 15.25 -1.45
CA GLU A 77 -3.67 14.90 -0.28
C GLU A 77 -5.17 15.00 -0.61
N LEU A 78 -5.91 13.92 -0.35
CA LEU A 78 -7.36 13.86 -0.55
C LEU A 78 -8.05 13.70 0.81
N GLY A 79 -8.59 14.81 1.33
CA GLY A 79 -9.38 14.86 2.55
C GLY A 79 -8.54 14.72 3.82
N LYS A 80 -8.59 15.73 4.70
CA LYS A 80 -7.76 15.80 5.91
C LYS A 80 -8.54 16.43 7.06
N ALA A 81 -8.35 15.88 8.26
CA ALA A 81 -9.06 16.26 9.48
C ALA A 81 -10.59 16.40 9.23
N ASP A 82 -11.14 17.57 9.56
CA ASP A 82 -12.56 17.89 9.41
C ASP A 82 -13.01 18.14 7.96
N GLU A 83 -12.07 18.32 7.02
CA GLU A 83 -12.41 18.59 5.62
C GLU A 83 -12.71 17.28 4.89
N GLU A 84 -13.99 16.91 4.85
CA GLU A 84 -14.50 15.92 3.90
C GLU A 84 -14.52 16.52 2.49
N ILE A 85 -13.88 15.84 1.54
CA ILE A 85 -13.96 16.22 0.12
C ILE A 85 -14.64 15.13 -0.70
N GLU A 86 -15.29 15.51 -1.80
CA GLU A 86 -15.92 14.55 -2.70
C GLU A 86 -15.81 14.89 -4.18
N ASN A 87 -16.01 13.88 -5.03
CA ASN A 87 -16.05 14.01 -6.50
C ASN A 87 -14.71 14.50 -7.06
N VAL A 88 -13.62 13.80 -6.71
CA VAL A 88 -12.25 14.19 -7.09
C VAL A 88 -11.58 13.14 -7.95
N SER A 89 -10.61 13.55 -8.78
CA SER A 89 -9.77 12.57 -9.46
C SER A 89 -8.34 13.05 -9.69
N ILE A 90 -7.40 12.13 -9.73
CA ILE A 90 -6.03 12.34 -10.24
C ILE A 90 -5.77 11.27 -11.29
N ARG A 91 -5.58 11.67 -12.55
CA ARG A 91 -5.36 10.69 -13.62
C ARG A 91 -4.42 11.17 -14.72
N GLY A 92 -3.70 10.22 -15.27
CA GLY A 92 -3.03 10.38 -16.56
C GLY A 92 -4.02 10.51 -17.73
N LEU A 93 -3.77 11.49 -18.60
CA LEU A 93 -4.44 11.74 -19.86
C LEU A 93 -3.59 11.16 -21.00
N GLY A 94 -4.19 10.29 -21.82
CA GLY A 94 -3.48 9.62 -22.92
C GLY A 94 -2.61 8.44 -22.49
N GLY A 95 -2.56 8.08 -21.19
CA GLY A 95 -1.76 6.98 -20.68
C GLY A 95 -1.21 7.26 -19.29
N ARG A 96 -0.21 6.48 -18.87
CA ARG A 96 0.46 6.69 -17.58
C ARG A 96 1.39 7.90 -17.65
N PHE A 97 1.24 8.84 -16.72
CA PHE A 97 2.31 9.82 -16.44
C PHE A 97 3.37 9.20 -15.52
N THR A 98 4.53 9.86 -15.40
CA THR A 98 5.62 9.38 -14.56
C THR A 98 5.70 10.14 -13.24
N VAL A 99 5.93 9.44 -12.14
CA VAL A 99 6.37 10.03 -10.87
C VAL A 99 7.76 9.50 -10.57
N LYS A 100 8.72 10.40 -10.35
CA LYS A 100 10.11 10.03 -10.09
C LYS A 100 10.47 10.37 -8.65
N PHE A 101 10.68 9.33 -7.85
CA PHE A 101 11.24 9.46 -6.52
C PHE A 101 12.77 9.39 -6.57
N PHE A 102 13.38 9.77 -5.45
CA PHE A 102 14.80 9.72 -5.20
C PHE A 102 15.00 9.13 -3.81
N GLU A 103 16.20 8.61 -3.55
CA GLU A 103 16.51 8.05 -2.25
C GLU A 103 16.30 9.11 -1.18
N TYR A 104 15.42 8.81 -0.23
CA TYR A 104 15.03 9.73 0.81
C TYR A 104 14.80 8.95 2.10
N ALA A 105 15.40 9.41 3.20
CA ALA A 105 15.36 8.71 4.47
C ALA A 105 13.95 8.61 5.08
N LYS A 106 13.01 9.42 4.58
CA LYS A 106 11.59 9.41 4.97
C LYS A 106 10.74 9.00 3.78
N GLY A 107 9.44 8.91 4.01
CA GLY A 107 8.56 8.40 2.99
C GLY A 107 8.18 9.41 1.92
N LEU A 108 8.14 8.95 0.67
CA LEU A 108 7.59 9.66 -0.46
C LEU A 108 6.33 8.91 -0.93
N GLN A 109 5.26 9.63 -1.18
CA GLN A 109 4.03 9.06 -1.70
C GLN A 109 3.38 10.00 -2.71
N VAL A 110 2.72 9.42 -3.71
CA VAL A 110 2.01 10.17 -4.74
C VAL A 110 0.70 10.69 -4.17
N VAL A 111 -0.09 9.80 -3.55
CA VAL A 111 -1.41 10.15 -3.04
C VAL A 111 -1.58 9.64 -1.61
N SER A 112 -2.01 10.52 -0.71
CA SER A 112 -2.54 10.16 0.60
C SER A 112 -4.04 10.42 0.62
N THR A 113 -4.83 9.42 0.98
CA THR A 113 -6.28 9.54 1.13
C THR A 113 -6.67 9.46 2.61
N GLY A 114 -7.61 10.32 2.99
CA GLY A 114 -8.17 10.44 4.34
C GLY A 114 -9.69 10.57 4.27
N ASN A 115 -10.22 11.75 4.61
CA ASN A 115 -11.67 11.97 4.62
C ASN A 115 -12.20 12.33 3.22
N VAL A 116 -12.29 11.34 2.33
CA VAL A 116 -12.66 11.55 0.91
C VAL A 116 -13.71 10.57 0.43
N LYS A 117 -14.65 11.04 -0.38
CA LYS A 117 -15.69 10.23 -1.01
C LYS A 117 -15.72 10.38 -2.53
N ASN A 118 -16.11 9.34 -3.25
CA ASN A 118 -16.27 9.38 -4.72
C ASN A 118 -14.99 9.89 -5.43
N PHE A 119 -13.94 9.07 -5.41
CA PHE A 119 -12.64 9.44 -5.97
C PHE A 119 -12.13 8.45 -7.02
N TYR A 120 -11.31 8.96 -7.93
CA TYR A 120 -10.64 8.18 -8.97
C TYR A 120 -9.15 8.51 -9.05
N ILE A 121 -8.28 7.51 -8.85
CA ILE A 121 -6.83 7.65 -8.93
C ILE A 121 -6.32 6.67 -9.99
N ALA A 122 -5.74 7.16 -11.08
CA ALA A 122 -5.37 6.27 -12.17
C ALA A 122 -4.18 6.70 -13.02
N ASN A 123 -3.67 5.73 -13.79
CA ASN A 123 -2.74 5.95 -14.89
C ASN A 123 -1.46 6.67 -14.46
N PHE A 124 -0.66 6.05 -13.59
CA PHE A 124 0.71 6.51 -13.37
C PHE A 124 1.70 5.38 -13.17
N HIS A 125 2.95 5.67 -13.49
CA HIS A 125 4.10 4.84 -13.21
C HIS A 125 5.01 5.56 -12.21
N CYS A 126 5.32 4.89 -11.10
CA CYS A 126 6.21 5.41 -10.08
C CYS A 126 7.57 4.72 -10.16
N ILE A 127 8.60 5.51 -10.46
CA ILE A 127 10.00 5.12 -10.34
C ILE A 127 10.39 5.39 -8.89
N ASP A 128 10.30 4.37 -8.03
CA ASP A 128 10.69 4.47 -6.63
C ASP A 128 12.21 4.34 -6.48
N ALA A 129 12.72 4.71 -5.31
CA ALA A 129 14.11 4.55 -4.90
C ALA A 129 14.17 3.83 -3.55
N LYS A 130 13.34 2.78 -3.39
CA LYS A 130 13.14 2.04 -2.13
C LYS A 130 12.75 2.97 -0.97
N THR A 131 11.92 3.96 -1.24
CA THR A 131 11.48 4.91 -0.21
C THR A 131 10.55 4.25 0.81
N ALA A 132 10.34 4.91 1.94
CA ALA A 132 9.30 4.50 2.88
C ALA A 132 7.91 4.95 2.34
N LEU A 133 6.84 4.21 2.61
CA LEU A 133 5.47 4.42 2.10
C LEU A 133 5.22 3.84 0.70
N SER A 134 3.96 3.44 0.48
CA SER A 134 3.51 3.02 -0.85
C SER A 134 3.18 4.24 -1.71
N CYS A 135 3.05 4.09 -3.02
CA CYS A 135 2.71 5.21 -3.90
C CYS A 135 1.35 5.83 -3.56
N VAL A 136 0.36 5.00 -3.20
CA VAL A 136 -0.97 5.42 -2.73
C VAL A 136 -1.22 4.85 -1.34
N ASN A 137 -1.54 5.70 -0.37
CA ASN A 137 -1.87 5.27 0.99
C ASN A 137 -3.27 5.70 1.38
N PHE A 138 -4.01 4.77 1.97
CA PHE A 138 -5.34 5.02 2.53
C PHE A 138 -5.30 4.98 4.03
N ASN A 139 -5.74 6.06 4.67
CA ASN A 139 -5.63 6.25 6.10
C ASN A 139 -6.98 6.60 6.71
N ALA A 140 -7.16 6.24 7.98
CA ALA A 140 -8.23 6.84 8.77
C ALA A 140 -7.79 8.23 9.26
N THR A 141 -8.73 9.16 9.24
CA THR A 141 -8.59 10.52 9.69
C THR A 141 -9.42 10.70 10.95
N GLU A 142 -8.82 11.26 11.99
CA GLU A 142 -9.58 11.69 13.16
C GLU A 142 -10.19 13.05 12.85
N ILE A 143 -11.46 13.22 13.19
CA ILE A 143 -12.23 14.45 12.94
C ILE A 143 -12.20 15.22 14.26
N GLU A 144 -11.70 16.46 14.26
CA GLU A 144 -11.54 17.28 15.47
C GLU A 144 -12.90 17.60 16.09
N SER A 145 -13.92 17.79 15.25
CA SER A 145 -15.32 17.95 15.67
C SER A 145 -15.97 16.67 16.23
N GLY A 146 -15.24 15.55 16.21
CA GLY A 146 -15.64 14.26 16.76
C GLY A 146 -15.88 13.20 15.67
N GLY A 147 -15.45 11.96 15.96
CA GLY A 147 -15.58 10.83 15.06
C GLY A 147 -14.34 10.57 14.20
N SER A 148 -14.53 9.87 13.09
CA SER A 148 -13.44 9.52 12.17
C SER A 148 -13.91 9.45 10.72
N GLY A 149 -13.09 9.97 9.82
CA GLY A 149 -13.25 9.85 8.37
C GLY A 149 -12.36 8.74 7.79
N MET A 150 -12.76 8.19 6.65
CA MET A 150 -11.92 7.29 5.86
C MET A 150 -12.34 7.34 4.38
N PRO A 151 -11.45 6.94 3.46
CA PRO A 151 -11.76 6.98 2.04
C PRO A 151 -12.93 6.04 1.72
N ASN A 152 -13.93 6.54 1.00
CA ASN A 152 -15.15 5.80 0.67
C ASN A 152 -15.52 5.95 -0.82
N GLN A 153 -16.03 4.88 -1.44
CA GLN A 153 -16.51 4.91 -2.84
C GLN A 153 -15.41 5.33 -3.82
N GLY A 154 -14.34 4.54 -3.92
CA GLY A 154 -13.17 4.88 -4.73
C GLY A 154 -12.86 3.87 -5.82
N THR A 155 -12.16 4.32 -6.85
CA THR A 155 -11.48 3.43 -7.81
C THR A 155 -10.03 3.84 -7.96
N VAL A 156 -9.13 2.86 -7.83
CA VAL A 156 -7.70 3.00 -8.05
C VAL A 156 -7.27 2.03 -9.13
N GLU A 157 -6.77 2.52 -10.27
CA GLU A 157 -6.43 1.61 -11.35
C GLU A 157 -5.23 2.00 -12.22
N ASN A 158 -4.66 0.98 -12.87
CA ASN A 158 -3.61 1.14 -13.87
C ASN A 158 -2.37 1.87 -13.32
N ILE A 159 -1.94 1.47 -12.12
CA ILE A 159 -0.76 2.00 -11.45
C ILE A 159 0.35 0.95 -11.48
N SER A 160 1.57 1.42 -11.68
CA SER A 160 2.77 0.59 -11.56
C SER A 160 3.82 1.25 -10.69
N VAL A 161 4.60 0.46 -9.98
CA VAL A 161 5.80 0.90 -9.25
C VAL A 161 7.00 0.01 -9.61
N GLU A 162 8.18 0.59 -9.72
CA GLU A 162 9.44 -0.15 -9.79
C GLU A 162 10.38 0.26 -8.66
N ASN A 163 11.31 -0.63 -8.30
CA ASN A 163 12.28 -0.44 -7.22
C ASN A 163 11.65 -0.20 -5.84
N ALA A 164 10.49 -0.80 -5.58
CA ALA A 164 9.81 -0.66 -4.30
C ALA A 164 10.59 -1.35 -3.16
N HIS A 165 10.60 -0.70 -1.99
CA HIS A 165 11.10 -1.29 -0.76
C HIS A 165 10.20 -2.46 -0.31
N TYR A 166 10.78 -3.52 0.27
CA TYR A 166 10.07 -4.72 0.77
C TYR A 166 8.77 -4.41 1.53
N GLY A 167 8.83 -3.36 2.35
CA GLY A 167 7.75 -2.97 3.26
C GLY A 167 6.62 -2.18 2.62
N TYR A 168 6.72 -1.80 1.34
CA TYR A 168 5.82 -0.88 0.65
C TYR A 168 5.57 -1.34 -0.79
N GLY A 169 4.88 -0.55 -1.61
CA GLY A 169 4.60 -0.91 -3.01
C GLY A 169 3.67 0.09 -3.68
N ALA A 170 2.78 -0.39 -4.55
CA ALA A 170 1.86 0.51 -5.26
C ALA A 170 0.80 1.09 -4.30
N VAL A 171 0.17 0.23 -3.49
CA VAL A 171 -0.95 0.62 -2.63
C VAL A 171 -0.84 0.01 -1.24
N GLN A 172 -1.01 0.84 -0.21
CA GLN A 172 -1.28 0.40 1.16
C GLN A 172 -2.61 0.95 1.66
N THR A 173 -3.42 0.08 2.25
CA THR A 173 -4.75 0.41 2.74
C THR A 173 -4.86 0.10 4.23
N GLN A 174 -4.88 1.15 5.06
CA GLN A 174 -5.11 1.05 6.50
C GLN A 174 -6.60 1.19 6.84
N ALA A 175 -7.30 2.10 6.15
CA ALA A 175 -8.74 2.30 6.27
C ALA A 175 -9.35 2.60 4.92
N ALA A 176 -10.46 1.97 4.56
CA ALA A 176 -11.20 2.24 3.34
C ALA A 176 -12.56 1.55 3.35
N LYS A 177 -13.51 2.11 2.60
CA LYS A 177 -14.83 1.51 2.38
C LYS A 177 -15.25 1.57 0.90
N ASN A 178 -15.77 0.48 0.35
CA ASN A 178 -16.29 0.44 -1.03
C ASN A 178 -15.24 0.92 -2.06
N VAL A 179 -14.09 0.26 -2.15
CA VAL A 179 -13.01 0.67 -3.07
C VAL A 179 -12.63 -0.49 -4.00
N LEU A 180 -12.53 -0.17 -5.28
CA LEU A 180 -11.98 -1.03 -6.32
C LEU A 180 -10.50 -0.71 -6.56
N PHE A 181 -9.67 -1.74 -6.60
CA PHE A 181 -8.25 -1.70 -6.95
C PHE A 181 -8.05 -2.57 -8.19
N LYS A 182 -7.58 -2.00 -9.30
CA LYS A 182 -7.56 -2.73 -10.58
C LYS A 182 -6.27 -2.52 -11.38
N ASN A 183 -5.73 -3.57 -11.98
CA ASN A 183 -4.55 -3.49 -12.85
C ASN A 183 -3.36 -2.80 -12.16
N LEU A 184 -2.98 -3.33 -10.99
CA LEU A 184 -1.86 -2.82 -10.21
C LEU A 184 -0.64 -3.72 -10.42
N SER A 185 0.54 -3.14 -10.62
CA SER A 185 1.78 -3.90 -10.81
C SER A 185 2.94 -3.33 -9.99
N GLY A 186 3.82 -4.19 -9.50
CA GLY A 186 4.98 -3.78 -8.71
C GLY A 186 6.22 -4.61 -9.02
N THR A 187 7.37 -3.95 -9.19
CA THR A 187 8.68 -4.61 -9.11
C THR A 187 9.30 -4.30 -7.76
N GLY A 188 9.48 -5.34 -6.94
CA GLY A 188 9.78 -5.21 -5.52
C GLY A 188 8.53 -4.94 -4.67
N GLY A 189 8.70 -5.00 -3.35
CA GLY A 189 7.67 -4.62 -2.38
C GLY A 189 6.47 -5.56 -2.35
N ALA A 190 5.35 -5.05 -1.83
CA ALA A 190 4.04 -5.69 -1.94
C ALA A 190 3.07 -4.77 -2.69
N THR A 191 2.57 -5.22 -3.84
CA THR A 191 1.82 -4.37 -4.77
C THR A 191 0.54 -3.81 -4.16
N LEU A 192 -0.32 -4.68 -3.61
CA LEU A 192 -1.57 -4.30 -2.92
C LEU A 192 -1.56 -4.82 -1.49
N ARG A 193 -1.61 -3.91 -0.52
CA ARG A 193 -1.49 -4.22 0.91
C ARG A 193 -2.75 -3.82 1.66
N PHE A 194 -3.61 -4.79 1.94
CA PHE A 194 -4.69 -4.67 2.91
C PHE A 194 -4.12 -4.93 4.31
N GLU A 195 -3.45 -3.92 4.88
CA GLU A 195 -2.79 -4.00 6.17
C GLU A 195 -3.21 -2.86 7.10
N THR A 196 -3.90 -3.20 8.19
CA THR A 196 -4.45 -2.26 9.17
C THR A 196 -3.58 -2.11 10.42
N GLY A 197 -2.29 -1.87 10.23
CA GLY A 197 -1.28 -1.78 11.30
C GLY A 197 -1.02 -0.38 11.88
N LEU A 198 -1.78 0.65 11.51
CA LEU A 198 -1.58 2.01 12.02
C LEU A 198 -1.91 2.09 13.52
N THR A 199 -0.96 2.57 14.34
CA THR A 199 -1.07 2.57 15.81
C THR A 199 -2.32 3.29 16.30
N LYS A 200 -2.56 4.52 15.85
CA LYS A 200 -3.74 5.31 16.28
C LYS A 200 -5.06 4.59 16.03
N MET A 201 -5.18 3.90 14.88
CA MET A 201 -6.39 3.15 14.55
C MET A 201 -6.58 1.92 15.45
N ASN A 202 -5.50 1.19 15.72
CA ASN A 202 -5.58 0.00 16.56
C ASN A 202 -5.82 0.36 18.03
N ASP A 203 -5.26 1.48 18.52
CA ASP A 203 -5.48 1.90 19.90
C ASP A 203 -6.91 2.42 20.11
N ALA A 204 -7.42 3.24 19.18
CA ALA A 204 -8.76 3.83 19.29
C ALA A 204 -9.87 3.01 18.60
N GLN A 205 -9.52 1.88 17.96
CA GLN A 205 -10.45 0.95 17.31
C GLN A 205 -11.41 1.62 16.30
N PHE A 206 -10.88 2.50 15.46
CA PHE A 206 -11.62 3.16 14.37
C PHE A 206 -10.99 2.90 13.00
N GLY A 207 -11.77 3.12 11.93
CA GLY A 207 -11.40 2.80 10.56
C GLY A 207 -11.51 1.30 10.28
N GLY A 208 -10.59 0.73 9.49
CA GLY A 208 -10.63 -0.65 9.02
C GLY A 208 -11.01 -0.75 7.54
N LEU A 209 -11.04 -1.97 7.02
CA LEU A 209 -11.23 -2.26 5.59
C LEU A 209 -12.58 -2.92 5.34
N PHE A 210 -13.45 -2.29 4.54
CA PHE A 210 -14.81 -2.76 4.34
C PHE A 210 -15.21 -2.75 2.87
N ASN A 211 -15.59 -3.92 2.34
CA ASN A 211 -16.05 -4.08 0.97
C ASN A 211 -15.01 -3.57 -0.04
N LEU A 212 -13.84 -4.19 -0.02
CA LEU A 212 -12.77 -3.90 -0.98
C LEU A 212 -12.69 -4.97 -2.05
N VAL A 213 -12.40 -4.55 -3.27
CA VAL A 213 -12.24 -5.45 -4.43
C VAL A 213 -10.88 -5.20 -5.07
N GLY A 214 -10.11 -6.26 -5.32
CA GLY A 214 -8.88 -6.24 -6.09
C GLY A 214 -9.03 -7.05 -7.37
N GLU A 215 -8.60 -6.50 -8.51
CA GLU A 215 -8.62 -7.16 -9.81
C GLU A 215 -7.28 -7.02 -10.52
N ASN A 216 -6.72 -8.12 -11.03
CA ASN A 216 -5.48 -8.14 -11.80
C ASN A 216 -4.31 -7.46 -11.06
N ILE A 217 -3.82 -8.11 -10.01
CA ILE A 217 -2.73 -7.62 -9.18
C ILE A 217 -1.46 -8.41 -9.46
N GLU A 218 -0.39 -7.71 -9.84
CA GLU A 218 0.85 -8.32 -10.28
C GLU A 218 2.05 -7.90 -9.43
N CYS A 219 3.00 -8.81 -9.23
CA CYS A 219 4.28 -8.48 -8.62
C CYS A 219 5.44 -9.28 -9.23
N THR A 220 6.57 -8.62 -9.42
CA THR A 220 7.82 -9.23 -9.87
C THR A 220 8.94 -8.96 -8.85
N ASN A 221 9.71 -9.98 -8.49
CA ASN A 221 10.88 -9.87 -7.61
C ASN A 221 10.62 -9.11 -6.30
N GLY A 222 9.44 -9.33 -5.72
CA GLY A 222 8.97 -8.64 -4.53
C GLY A 222 8.72 -9.57 -3.35
N ASN A 223 8.05 -9.01 -2.34
CA ASN A 223 7.51 -9.74 -1.20
C ASN A 223 6.25 -10.51 -1.62
N CYS A 224 5.26 -9.81 -2.20
CA CYS A 224 4.07 -10.44 -2.78
C CYS A 224 3.24 -9.51 -3.67
N ALA A 225 2.32 -10.05 -4.47
CA ALA A 225 1.35 -9.24 -5.18
C ALA A 225 0.27 -8.71 -4.22
N VAL A 226 -0.27 -9.58 -3.36
CA VAL A 226 -1.34 -9.23 -2.42
C VAL A 226 -0.94 -9.59 -0.99
N MET A 227 -1.16 -8.66 -0.07
CA MET A 227 -1.02 -8.89 1.37
C MET A 227 -2.31 -8.55 2.10
N ILE A 228 -2.80 -9.46 2.94
CA ILE A 228 -3.95 -9.29 3.84
C ILE A 228 -3.44 -9.45 5.28
N SER A 229 -3.57 -8.44 6.13
CA SER A 229 -3.03 -8.47 7.50
C SER A 229 -3.81 -7.54 8.44
N PRO A 230 -4.69 -8.07 9.32
CA PRO A 230 -5.63 -7.26 10.07
C PRO A 230 -5.03 -6.62 11.33
N HIS A 231 -3.80 -6.98 11.74
CA HIS A 231 -3.23 -6.57 13.04
C HIS A 231 -4.24 -6.80 14.19
N ALA A 232 -4.70 -5.75 14.88
CA ALA A 232 -5.70 -5.83 15.95
C ALA A 232 -7.05 -5.18 15.53
N MET A 233 -7.31 -5.00 14.24
CA MET A 233 -8.56 -4.45 13.71
C MET A 233 -9.51 -5.55 13.25
N THR A 234 -10.80 -5.36 13.52
CA THR A 234 -11.88 -6.18 12.92
C THR A 234 -12.30 -5.53 11.60
N ASN A 235 -11.99 -6.21 10.50
CA ASN A 235 -12.28 -5.73 9.15
C ASN A 235 -13.52 -6.42 8.57
N GLY A 236 -14.11 -5.79 7.55
CA GLY A 236 -15.15 -6.38 6.72
C GLY A 236 -14.60 -7.34 5.68
N VAL A 237 -15.28 -7.39 4.53
CA VAL A 237 -14.93 -8.30 3.44
C VAL A 237 -13.93 -7.68 2.47
N VAL A 238 -12.96 -8.48 2.05
CA VAL A 238 -12.05 -8.18 0.92
C VAL A 238 -12.11 -9.31 -0.10
N ARG A 239 -12.15 -8.96 -1.39
CA ARG A 239 -12.27 -9.92 -2.50
C ARG A 239 -11.23 -9.62 -3.54
N VAL A 240 -10.47 -10.61 -3.95
CA VAL A 240 -9.43 -10.42 -4.97
C VAL A 240 -9.55 -11.49 -6.05
N ASP A 241 -9.54 -11.05 -7.30
CA ASP A 241 -9.64 -11.90 -8.50
C ASP A 241 -8.51 -11.58 -9.47
N GLY A 242 -7.71 -12.58 -9.83
CA GLY A 242 -6.58 -12.41 -10.74
C GLY A 242 -5.36 -11.88 -10.01
N VAL A 243 -4.49 -12.80 -9.58
CA VAL A 243 -3.21 -12.47 -8.97
C VAL A 243 -2.10 -13.16 -9.74
N LYS A 244 -1.09 -12.41 -10.16
CA LYS A 244 0.10 -12.96 -10.81
C LYS A 244 1.37 -12.58 -10.07
N SER A 245 2.28 -13.52 -9.88
CA SER A 245 3.62 -13.17 -9.41
C SER A 245 4.73 -13.93 -10.13
N VAL A 246 5.90 -13.29 -10.24
CA VAL A 246 7.11 -13.88 -10.81
C VAL A 246 8.28 -13.58 -9.87
N GLY A 247 8.91 -14.61 -9.32
CA GLY A 247 10.06 -14.45 -8.43
C GLY A 247 9.77 -13.70 -7.13
N CYS A 248 8.51 -13.72 -6.65
CA CYS A 248 8.14 -13.13 -5.36
C CYS A 248 8.26 -14.15 -4.24
N GLY A 249 8.33 -13.69 -2.99
CA GLY A 249 8.35 -14.60 -1.83
C GLY A 249 7.10 -15.49 -1.83
N PHE A 250 5.96 -14.87 -2.11
CA PHE A 250 4.66 -15.51 -2.36
C PHE A 250 3.87 -14.68 -3.38
N ALA A 251 2.90 -15.24 -4.10
CA ALA A 251 1.93 -14.41 -4.83
C ALA A 251 0.99 -13.71 -3.84
N VAL A 252 0.47 -14.45 -2.87
CA VAL A 252 -0.51 -13.98 -1.88
C VAL A 252 -0.01 -14.30 -0.48
N ARG A 253 -0.16 -13.33 0.43
CA ARG A 253 0.14 -13.48 1.85
C ARG A 253 -1.05 -13.07 2.69
N ILE A 254 -1.62 -14.02 3.43
CA ILE A 254 -2.73 -13.81 4.35
C ILE A 254 -2.16 -14.05 5.75
N GLU A 255 -2.02 -12.96 6.51
CA GLU A 255 -1.45 -12.96 7.86
C GLU A 255 -2.55 -13.07 8.93
N GLY A 256 -2.36 -13.95 9.92
CA GLY A 256 -3.14 -13.94 11.15
C GLY A 256 -3.03 -12.61 11.91
N GLY A 257 -4.14 -12.19 12.52
CA GLY A 257 -4.18 -11.04 13.41
C GLY A 257 -3.29 -11.21 14.64
N PHE A 258 -2.86 -10.08 15.21
CA PHE A 258 -2.02 -10.04 16.40
C PHE A 258 -2.09 -8.68 17.08
N VAL A 259 -1.83 -8.67 18.39
CA VAL A 259 -1.71 -7.44 19.18
C VAL A 259 -0.24 -7.07 19.28
N SER A 260 0.16 -5.98 18.61
CA SER A 260 1.54 -5.49 18.65
C SER A 260 1.87 -4.85 19.98
N LYS A 261 3.14 -4.94 20.41
CA LYS A 261 3.65 -4.26 21.61
C LYS A 261 3.51 -2.74 21.55
N LYS A 262 3.45 -2.18 20.34
CA LYS A 262 3.33 -0.73 20.12
C LYS A 262 1.96 -0.16 20.45
N TYR A 263 0.95 -1.02 20.61
CA TYR A 263 -0.40 -0.62 20.99
C TYR A 263 -0.46 -0.38 22.50
N ALA A 264 -0.98 0.79 22.87
CA ALA A 264 -1.16 1.22 24.25
C ALA A 264 -2.44 0.65 24.87
N THR A 265 -3.51 0.45 24.07
CA THR A 265 -4.83 0.03 24.55
C THR A 265 -4.79 -1.39 25.12
N ALA A 266 -5.30 -1.55 26.34
CA ALA A 266 -5.40 -2.84 27.02
C ALA A 266 -6.59 -3.66 26.47
N GLY A 267 -6.48 -4.98 26.49
CA GLY A 267 -7.57 -5.88 26.10
C GLY A 267 -7.84 -5.98 24.60
N LEU A 268 -7.00 -5.37 23.75
CA LEU A 268 -7.05 -5.58 22.30
C LEU A 268 -6.94 -7.07 21.98
N LYS A 269 -7.59 -7.48 20.88
CA LYS A 269 -7.61 -8.85 20.39
C LYS A 269 -6.94 -8.93 19.02
N PRO A 270 -6.45 -10.11 18.61
CA PRO A 270 -6.10 -10.37 17.22
C PRO A 270 -7.24 -9.97 16.28
N GLY A 271 -6.92 -9.16 15.28
CA GLY A 271 -7.85 -8.71 14.26
C GLY A 271 -8.23 -9.82 13.28
N THR A 272 -9.24 -9.56 12.46
CA THR A 272 -9.79 -10.51 11.49
C THR A 272 -10.28 -9.79 10.23
N PHE A 273 -10.60 -10.57 9.20
CA PHE A 273 -11.49 -10.18 8.11
C PHE A 273 -12.77 -11.00 8.19
N ALA A 274 -13.87 -10.45 7.69
CA ALA A 274 -15.19 -11.09 7.73
C ALA A 274 -15.31 -12.25 6.73
N GLU A 275 -16.22 -13.19 7.03
CA GLU A 275 -16.59 -14.27 6.10
C GLU A 275 -17.07 -13.74 4.74
N GLY A 276 -16.83 -14.52 3.69
CA GLY A 276 -17.04 -14.10 2.31
C GLY A 276 -15.85 -13.34 1.70
N SER A 277 -14.74 -13.22 2.44
CA SER A 277 -13.45 -12.78 1.90
C SER A 277 -12.79 -13.90 1.10
N TYR A 278 -12.22 -13.57 -0.05
CA TYR A 278 -11.55 -14.54 -0.90
C TYR A 278 -10.39 -13.94 -1.70
N VAL A 279 -9.49 -14.81 -2.14
CA VAL A 279 -8.52 -14.55 -3.21
C VAL A 279 -8.57 -15.72 -4.19
N LYS A 280 -8.84 -15.46 -5.47
CA LYS A 280 -8.97 -16.51 -6.49
C LYS A 280 -8.21 -16.19 -7.77
N ASN A 281 -8.01 -17.23 -8.58
CA ASN A 281 -7.28 -17.16 -9.85
C ASN A 281 -5.85 -16.65 -9.63
N ILE A 282 -5.06 -17.47 -8.93
CA ILE A 282 -3.72 -17.12 -8.45
C ILE A 282 -2.70 -17.89 -9.29
N GLU A 283 -1.82 -17.18 -9.98
CA GLU A 283 -0.71 -17.74 -10.74
C GLU A 283 0.61 -17.26 -10.14
N ALA A 284 1.51 -18.17 -9.80
CA ALA A 284 2.87 -17.83 -9.39
C ALA A 284 3.91 -18.57 -10.22
N THR A 285 4.94 -17.85 -10.63
CA THR A 285 6.14 -18.42 -11.22
C THR A 285 7.31 -18.25 -10.25
N PHE A 286 7.97 -19.37 -9.95
CA PHE A 286 9.16 -19.42 -9.11
C PHE A 286 10.27 -18.52 -9.66
N GLY A 287 11.06 -17.92 -8.77
CA GLY A 287 12.30 -17.22 -9.12
C GLY A 287 13.22 -17.05 -7.91
N GLU A 288 14.44 -16.59 -8.15
CA GLU A 288 15.53 -16.53 -7.14
C GLU A 288 15.78 -15.12 -6.56
N HIS A 289 14.90 -14.16 -6.88
CA HIS A 289 15.08 -12.75 -6.55
C HIS A 289 13.94 -12.18 -5.68
N ALA A 290 13.27 -13.03 -4.92
CA ALA A 290 12.23 -12.63 -3.99
C ALA A 290 12.80 -11.74 -2.88
N GLN A 291 12.03 -10.72 -2.49
CA GLN A 291 12.33 -9.95 -1.29
C GLN A 291 11.71 -10.65 -0.07
N LEU A 292 12.55 -11.08 0.85
CA LEU A 292 12.18 -11.90 2.01
C LEU A 292 12.55 -11.22 3.33
N LYS A 293 11.99 -11.73 4.43
CA LYS A 293 12.37 -11.39 5.80
C LYS A 293 12.49 -12.65 6.66
N GLN A 294 13.15 -12.52 7.81
CA GLN A 294 13.34 -13.60 8.78
C GLN A 294 12.03 -14.33 9.13
N LYS A 295 10.89 -13.61 9.15
CA LYS A 295 9.57 -14.19 9.45
C LYS A 295 9.06 -15.18 8.40
N HIS A 296 9.67 -15.21 7.22
CA HIS A 296 9.31 -16.12 6.13
C HIS A 296 10.09 -17.43 6.20
N LEU A 297 11.29 -17.43 6.79
CA LEU A 297 12.13 -18.63 6.89
C LEU A 297 11.44 -19.83 7.56
N PRO A 298 10.55 -19.66 8.57
CA PRO A 298 9.80 -20.79 9.10
C PRO A 298 8.95 -21.54 8.06
N TYR A 299 8.57 -20.90 6.96
CA TYR A 299 7.76 -21.46 5.88
C TYR A 299 8.59 -21.91 4.67
N MET A 300 9.90 -21.64 4.67
CA MET A 300 10.80 -21.99 3.58
C MET A 300 11.18 -23.47 3.66
N PRO A 301 11.02 -24.25 2.58
CA PRO A 301 11.57 -25.59 2.47
C PRO A 301 13.06 -25.64 2.79
N LEU A 302 13.51 -26.69 3.48
CA LEU A 302 14.90 -26.81 3.95
C LEU A 302 15.90 -26.81 2.78
N GLU A 303 15.50 -27.37 1.64
CA GLU A 303 16.25 -27.45 0.40
C GLU A 303 16.58 -26.06 -0.18
N LEU A 304 15.70 -25.08 0.07
CA LEU A 304 15.86 -23.70 -0.40
C LEU A 304 16.74 -22.86 0.53
N MET A 305 16.97 -23.29 1.77
CA MET A 305 17.68 -22.49 2.78
C MET A 305 19.10 -22.11 2.36
N ASN A 306 19.80 -22.98 1.62
CA ASN A 306 21.16 -22.71 1.15
C ASN A 306 21.24 -21.65 0.03
N SER A 307 20.12 -21.30 -0.59
CA SER A 307 20.05 -20.30 -1.65
C SER A 307 19.72 -18.88 -1.16
N VAL A 308 19.45 -18.75 0.14
CA VAL A 308 19.14 -17.45 0.76
C VAL A 308 20.39 -16.58 0.86
N ARG A 309 20.31 -15.34 0.37
CA ARG A 309 21.41 -14.38 0.40
C ARG A 309 21.13 -13.32 1.47
N ILE A 310 21.50 -13.60 2.71
CA ILE A 310 21.42 -12.64 3.82
C ILE A 310 22.68 -11.76 3.77
N PRO A 311 22.55 -10.42 3.69
CA PRO A 311 23.71 -9.54 3.79
C PRO A 311 24.45 -9.74 5.13
N GLU A 312 25.80 -9.77 5.12
CA GLU A 312 26.61 -10.06 6.32
C GLU A 312 26.34 -9.07 7.48
N GLU A 313 26.04 -7.81 7.16
CA GLU A 313 25.74 -6.75 8.13
C GLU A 313 24.24 -6.53 8.36
N ALA A 314 23.39 -7.47 7.93
CA ALA A 314 21.94 -7.33 8.05
C ALA A 314 21.49 -7.34 9.53
N GLU A 315 21.00 -6.19 10.01
CA GLU A 315 20.30 -6.12 11.29
C GLU A 315 19.01 -6.96 11.29
N PHE A 316 18.50 -7.26 12.49
CA PHE A 316 17.22 -7.97 12.64
C PHE A 316 16.09 -7.22 11.89
N ALA A 317 15.34 -7.95 11.06
CA ALA A 317 14.27 -7.44 10.20
C ALA A 317 14.71 -6.70 8.92
N THR A 318 16.01 -6.68 8.61
CA THR A 318 16.53 -6.30 7.29
C THR A 318 15.98 -7.23 6.21
N PRO A 319 15.38 -6.69 5.14
CA PRO A 319 14.99 -7.49 3.99
C PRO A 319 16.22 -8.10 3.32
N PHE A 320 16.07 -9.32 2.80
CA PHE A 320 17.11 -10.00 2.03
C PHE A 320 16.54 -10.61 0.75
N ILE A 321 17.42 -11.08 -0.14
CA ILE A 321 17.02 -11.69 -1.41
C ILE A 321 17.14 -13.20 -1.31
N GLY A 322 16.17 -13.93 -1.85
CA GLY A 322 16.19 -15.39 -1.91
C GLY A 322 15.17 -15.95 -2.89
N PRO A 323 14.96 -17.27 -2.87
CA PRO A 323 13.98 -17.93 -3.72
C PRO A 323 12.55 -17.62 -3.29
N SER A 324 11.63 -17.73 -4.25
CA SER A 324 10.21 -17.90 -3.98
C SER A 324 9.98 -19.09 -3.04
N ILE A 325 9.03 -18.97 -2.11
CA ILE A 325 8.79 -19.99 -1.08
C ILE A 325 7.61 -20.88 -1.46
N ALA A 326 6.45 -20.29 -1.71
CA ALA A 326 5.23 -20.97 -2.12
C ALA A 326 4.32 -20.00 -2.88
N THR A 327 3.26 -20.51 -3.52
CA THR A 327 2.30 -19.64 -4.22
C THR A 327 1.50 -18.79 -3.24
N VAL A 328 0.98 -19.40 -2.16
CA VAL A 328 0.19 -18.71 -1.12
C VAL A 328 0.72 -19.05 0.26
N LEU A 329 0.92 -18.03 1.09
CA LEU A 329 0.99 -18.18 2.55
C LEU A 329 -0.36 -17.79 3.16
N ASN A 330 -0.98 -18.71 3.89
CA ASN A 330 -2.22 -18.46 4.62
C ASN A 330 -2.12 -18.93 6.07
N ASP A 331 -1.64 -18.08 6.97
CA ASP A 331 -1.55 -18.37 8.42
C ASP A 331 -2.66 -17.68 9.23
N ALA A 332 -3.80 -17.41 8.59
CA ALA A 332 -4.90 -16.64 9.14
C ALA A 332 -5.61 -17.35 10.31
N ASN A 333 -6.02 -16.58 11.32
CA ASN A 333 -6.93 -17.00 12.40
C ASN A 333 -8.40 -16.72 12.07
N TYR A 334 -8.72 -16.56 10.78
CA TYR A 334 -10.04 -16.23 10.23
C TYR A 334 -10.14 -16.83 8.83
N ARG A 335 -11.36 -16.96 8.31
CA ARG A 335 -11.58 -17.60 7.00
C ARG A 335 -11.35 -16.59 5.86
N VAL A 336 -10.50 -16.99 4.91
CA VAL A 336 -10.38 -16.40 3.57
C VAL A 336 -10.34 -17.54 2.60
N ASP A 337 -11.28 -17.60 1.66
CA ASP A 337 -11.32 -18.65 0.65
C ASP A 337 -10.19 -18.42 -0.37
N VAL A 338 -9.43 -19.47 -0.68
CA VAL A 338 -8.31 -19.45 -1.63
C VAL A 338 -8.62 -20.45 -2.73
N GLU A 339 -8.79 -19.97 -3.96
CA GLU A 339 -9.33 -20.77 -5.07
C GLU A 339 -8.46 -20.64 -6.34
N ASN A 340 -8.44 -21.70 -7.15
CA ASN A 340 -7.78 -21.74 -8.46
C ASN A 340 -6.30 -21.29 -8.40
N VAL A 341 -5.50 -22.03 -7.63
CA VAL A 341 -4.06 -21.80 -7.47
C VAL A 341 -3.28 -22.57 -8.53
N THR A 342 -2.40 -21.87 -9.23
CA THR A 342 -1.49 -22.43 -10.24
C THR A 342 -0.05 -22.03 -9.90
N ALA A 343 0.83 -23.03 -9.77
CA ALA A 343 2.25 -22.84 -9.49
C ALA A 343 3.11 -23.31 -10.66
N HIS A 344 4.10 -22.50 -11.03
CA HIS A 344 5.07 -22.81 -12.07
C HIS A 344 6.49 -22.82 -11.50
N GLY A 345 7.17 -23.95 -11.60
CA GLY A 345 8.59 -24.09 -11.21
C GLY A 345 8.86 -24.14 -9.70
N PHE A 346 7.83 -24.11 -8.85
CA PHE A 346 8.00 -24.34 -7.42
C PHE A 346 8.37 -25.80 -7.15
N GLN A 347 9.27 -25.99 -6.20
CA GLN A 347 9.72 -27.29 -5.73
C GLN A 347 9.65 -27.30 -4.20
N PHE A 348 9.40 -28.47 -3.61
CA PHE A 348 9.53 -28.74 -2.17
C PHE A 348 8.49 -28.09 -1.22
N ALA A 349 7.54 -27.30 -1.72
CA ALA A 349 6.42 -26.76 -0.96
C ALA A 349 5.08 -27.09 -1.62
N ASP A 350 4.04 -27.25 -0.81
CA ASP A 350 2.66 -27.19 -1.31
C ASP A 350 2.36 -25.79 -1.86
N ASP A 351 1.45 -25.71 -2.83
CA ASP A 351 1.05 -24.44 -3.45
C ASP A 351 0.50 -23.46 -2.40
N VAL A 352 -0.20 -23.97 -1.39
CA VAL A 352 -0.74 -23.20 -0.27
C VAL A 352 -0.12 -23.70 1.03
N VAL A 353 0.73 -22.90 1.64
CA VAL A 353 1.32 -23.20 2.95
C VAL A 353 0.55 -22.47 4.06
N THR A 354 0.17 -23.21 5.10
CA THR A 354 -0.61 -22.69 6.23
C THR A 354 0.17 -22.70 7.54
N GLU A 355 1.10 -23.64 7.68
CA GLU A 355 1.93 -23.84 8.86
C GLU A 355 3.43 -23.80 8.53
N PRO A 356 4.30 -23.52 9.50
CA PRO A 356 5.74 -23.65 9.33
C PRO A 356 6.14 -25.08 8.93
N VAL A 357 7.27 -25.19 8.22
CA VAL A 357 7.89 -26.49 7.91
C VAL A 357 8.18 -27.25 9.20
N PRO A 358 7.93 -28.57 9.29
CA PRO A 358 8.21 -29.36 10.48
C PRO A 358 9.64 -29.15 10.99
N GLY A 359 9.78 -28.88 12.28
CA GLY A 359 11.08 -28.57 12.92
C GLY A 359 11.45 -27.08 12.93
N HIS A 360 10.83 -26.24 12.08
CA HIS A 360 10.95 -24.79 12.20
C HIS A 360 10.01 -24.26 13.30
N LYS A 361 10.55 -23.54 14.28
CA LYS A 361 9.74 -22.86 15.30
C LYS A 361 9.32 -21.48 14.80
N LYS A 362 8.02 -21.24 14.66
CA LYS A 362 7.48 -19.87 14.54
C LYS A 362 7.73 -19.15 15.86
N ARG A 363 8.47 -18.04 15.83
CA ARG A 363 8.60 -17.18 17.01
C ARG A 363 7.23 -16.53 17.24
N GLN A 364 6.54 -16.89 18.32
CA GLN A 364 5.26 -16.25 18.67
C GLN A 364 5.50 -14.74 18.80
N LYS A 365 4.75 -13.92 18.02
CA LYS A 365 4.68 -12.48 18.26
C LYS A 365 4.13 -12.33 19.67
N SER A 366 4.98 -11.91 20.62
CA SER A 366 4.61 -11.93 22.04
C SER A 366 3.35 -11.09 22.26
N ASN A 367 2.25 -11.73 22.63
CA ASN A 367 1.09 -11.04 23.16
C ASN A 367 1.54 -10.31 24.43
N LYS A 368 1.05 -9.10 24.69
CA LYS A 368 1.00 -8.57 26.07
C LYS A 368 0.14 -9.56 26.84
N SER A 369 0.78 -10.58 27.42
CA SER A 369 0.14 -11.49 28.35
C SER A 369 -0.44 -10.64 29.46
N ASN A 370 -1.71 -10.89 29.81
CA ASN A 370 -2.33 -10.42 31.04
C ASN A 370 -1.32 -10.49 32.18
N ARG A 371 -0.72 -9.35 32.54
CA ARG A 371 -0.11 -9.23 33.86
C ARG A 371 -1.30 -9.14 34.80
N PRO A 372 -1.40 -9.99 35.83
CA PRO A 372 -2.33 -9.73 36.92
C PRO A 372 -2.03 -8.32 37.42
N GLN A 373 -3.07 -7.50 37.58
CA GLN A 373 -2.96 -6.34 38.45
C GLN A 373 -2.58 -6.88 39.82
N SER A 374 -1.32 -6.70 40.21
CA SER A 374 -0.93 -6.83 41.60
C SER A 374 -1.34 -5.55 42.29
N ASP A 375 -2.22 -5.69 43.27
CA ASP A 375 -2.65 -4.66 44.21
C ASP A 375 -1.47 -3.79 44.69
N ARG A 376 -1.63 -2.47 44.57
CA ARG A 376 -1.10 -1.46 45.49
C ARG A 376 -2.04 -0.27 45.55
#